data_AF-A0A9X8VLK2-F1
#
_entry.id   AF-A0A9X8VLK2-F1
#
_cell.length_a   1.000
_cell.length_b   1.000
_cell.length_c   1.000
_cell.angle_alpha   90.00
_cell.angle_beta   90.00
_cell.angle_gamma   90.00
#
_symmetry.space_group_name_H-M   'P 1'
#
loop_
_entity.id
_entity.type
_entity.pdbx_description
1 polymer ?
#
loop_
_entity_poly.entity_id
_entity_poly.type
_entity_poly.pdbx_seq_one_letter_code
_entity_poly.pdbx_strand_id
1 'polypeptide(L)'
;RCNGPKRTALHTEITTEKKEPPLTPPPVDNPGAGQNQTAGEVFCLLNSLTGAKTRPDQQALRAILERLADGYSQTELELVAEHRTDQLLNNAELAHMLAPNRLFAADSFGAYLVAANAWQKKRTQQAERVAAVEQQRQEPPAGDVPGIDFDDAFDRLLVEGLPPENPAEKSAWQHVQKYGFSAKDEDGARREWRVILTRAYAKTRGVEA
;
A
#
# COMPACT_ATOMS: atom_id res chain seq x y z
N ARG A 1 -11.73 -22.60 -14.15
CA ARG A 1 -10.90 -23.15 -13.04
C ARG A 1 -9.47 -23.15 -13.55
N CYS A 2 -8.67 -22.18 -13.16
CA CYS A 2 -7.25 -22.16 -13.45
C CYS A 2 -6.60 -23.12 -12.46
N ASN A 3 -6.66 -24.41 -12.78
CA ASN A 3 -6.03 -25.46 -11.99
C ASN A 3 -4.60 -25.64 -12.50
N GLY A 4 -3.67 -25.72 -11.55
CA GLY A 4 -2.25 -25.99 -11.78
C GLY A 4 -1.96 -27.31 -12.51
N PRO A 5 -0.68 -27.58 -12.78
CA PRO A 5 -0.26 -28.58 -13.75
C PRO A 5 -0.64 -29.99 -13.29
N LYS A 6 -1.49 -30.66 -14.08
CA LYS A 6 -1.74 -32.10 -13.95
C LYS A 6 -0.52 -32.85 -14.47
N ARG A 7 0.29 -33.41 -13.55
CA ARG A 7 1.21 -34.50 -13.87
C ARG A 7 0.37 -35.67 -14.39
N THR A 8 0.52 -35.98 -15.67
CA THR A 8 -0.06 -37.19 -16.26
C THR A 8 1.03 -38.24 -16.23
N ALA A 9 0.91 -39.18 -15.30
CA ALA A 9 1.65 -40.44 -15.33
C ALA A 9 0.65 -41.54 -15.68
N LEU A 10 0.86 -42.20 -16.82
CA LEU A 10 0.52 -43.61 -17.04
C LEU A 10 1.07 -44.07 -18.40
N HIS A 11 2.18 -44.81 -18.30
CA HIS A 11 2.45 -46.11 -18.89
C HIS A 11 1.90 -46.43 -20.29
N THR A 12 2.81 -46.71 -21.23
CA THR A 12 2.64 -47.80 -22.20
C THR A 12 4.02 -48.33 -22.59
N GLU A 13 4.27 -49.61 -22.31
CA GLU A 13 5.45 -50.38 -22.71
C GLU A 13 5.28 -50.90 -24.14
N ILE A 14 6.29 -50.73 -25.01
CA ILE A 14 6.54 -51.62 -26.16
C ILE A 14 8.06 -51.70 -26.40
N THR A 15 8.55 -52.93 -26.61
CA THR A 15 9.95 -53.41 -26.52
C THR A 15 10.74 -53.34 -27.85
N THR A 16 12.07 -53.15 -27.70
CA THR A 16 13.24 -53.45 -28.60
C THR A 16 13.65 -52.43 -29.68
N GLU A 17 14.82 -51.77 -29.53
CA GLU A 17 16.13 -52.20 -30.06
C GLU A 17 17.22 -51.09 -30.00
N LYS A 18 18.33 -51.44 -29.35
CA LYS A 18 19.67 -50.85 -29.17
C LYS A 18 20.26 -49.89 -30.25
N LYS A 19 20.51 -48.62 -29.89
CA LYS A 19 21.76 -47.84 -30.17
C LYS A 19 21.74 -46.47 -29.47
N GLU A 20 22.80 -46.10 -28.76
CA GLU A 20 23.01 -44.77 -28.15
C GLU A 20 24.42 -44.27 -28.55
N PRO A 21 24.75 -42.95 -28.57
CA PRO A 21 23.94 -41.73 -28.73
C PRO A 21 24.35 -40.92 -29.99
N PRO A 22 23.64 -39.83 -30.34
CA PRO A 22 24.29 -38.53 -30.10
C PRO A 22 23.36 -37.51 -29.45
N LEU A 23 23.85 -36.97 -28.32
CA LEU A 23 23.66 -35.62 -27.77
C LEU A 23 22.34 -34.93 -28.11
N THR A 24 21.43 -34.98 -27.14
CA THR A 24 20.34 -34.02 -26.98
C THR A 24 20.84 -32.58 -27.20
N PRO A 25 20.23 -31.78 -28.08
CA PRO A 25 20.47 -30.34 -28.06
C PRO A 25 20.02 -29.78 -26.70
N PRO A 26 20.72 -28.75 -26.16
CA PRO A 26 20.38 -28.16 -24.87
C PRO A 26 18.93 -27.64 -24.86
N PRO A 27 18.28 -27.53 -23.68
CA PRO A 27 16.99 -26.88 -23.57
C PRO A 27 17.13 -25.48 -24.15
N VAL A 28 16.46 -25.21 -25.25
CA VAL A 28 16.25 -23.84 -25.70
C VAL A 28 15.33 -23.26 -24.63
N ASP A 29 15.88 -22.45 -23.73
CA ASP A 29 15.10 -21.55 -22.89
C ASP A 29 14.25 -20.72 -23.85
N ASN A 30 13.01 -21.13 -24.04
CA ASN A 30 12.05 -20.39 -24.85
C ASN A 30 11.63 -19.18 -24.02
N PRO A 31 12.09 -17.95 -24.33
CA PRO A 31 11.67 -16.76 -23.58
C PRO A 31 10.14 -16.58 -23.61
N GLY A 32 9.46 -17.14 -24.63
CA GLY A 32 8.01 -17.15 -24.73
C GLY A 32 7.29 -18.08 -23.74
N ALA A 33 7.96 -19.07 -23.14
CA ALA A 33 7.33 -19.94 -22.13
C ALA A 33 7.06 -19.19 -20.83
N GLY A 34 7.99 -18.33 -20.40
CA GLY A 34 7.81 -17.46 -19.23
C GLY A 34 6.72 -16.41 -19.46
N GLN A 35 6.71 -15.76 -20.62
CA GLN A 35 5.69 -14.76 -20.96
C GLN A 35 4.28 -15.34 -21.02
N ASN A 36 4.11 -16.58 -21.51
CA ASN A 36 2.82 -17.26 -21.50
C ASN A 36 2.30 -17.54 -20.08
N GLN A 37 3.18 -17.93 -19.17
CA GLN A 37 2.84 -18.12 -17.76
C GLN A 37 2.42 -16.79 -17.12
N THR A 38 3.24 -15.75 -17.27
CA THR A 38 2.93 -14.40 -16.80
C THR A 38 1.61 -13.87 -17.35
N ALA A 39 1.34 -14.06 -18.64
CA ALA A 39 0.08 -13.63 -19.25
C ALA A 39 -1.13 -14.35 -18.64
N GLY A 40 -0.97 -15.64 -18.34
CA GLY A 40 -1.97 -16.43 -17.63
C GLY A 40 -2.23 -15.90 -16.22
N GLU A 41 -1.18 -15.52 -15.49
CA GLU A 41 -1.29 -14.95 -14.14
C GLU A 41 -2.04 -13.62 -14.13
N VAL A 42 -1.68 -12.69 -15.01
CA VAL A 42 -2.37 -11.39 -15.18
C VAL A 42 -3.86 -11.60 -15.51
N PHE A 43 -4.17 -12.54 -16.41
CA PHE A 43 -5.56 -12.86 -16.75
C PHE A 43 -6.31 -13.46 -15.54
N CYS A 44 -5.67 -14.33 -14.77
CA CYS A 44 -6.26 -14.91 -13.56
C CYS A 44 -6.55 -13.83 -12.51
N LEU A 45 -5.63 -12.89 -12.32
CA LEU A 45 -5.84 -11.75 -11.43
C LEU A 45 -7.06 -10.93 -11.89
N LEU A 46 -7.14 -10.57 -13.17
CA LEU A 46 -8.25 -9.80 -13.72
C LEU A 46 -9.60 -10.50 -13.51
N ASN A 47 -9.65 -11.83 -13.67
CA ASN A 47 -10.85 -12.60 -13.36
C ASN A 47 -11.20 -12.59 -11.87
N SER A 48 -10.19 -12.68 -11.00
CA SER A 48 -10.38 -12.57 -9.55
C SER A 48 -10.94 -11.20 -9.16
N LEU A 49 -10.42 -10.13 -9.77
CA LEU A 49 -10.84 -8.75 -9.52
C LEU A 49 -12.27 -8.48 -9.98
N THR A 50 -12.65 -9.01 -11.15
CA THR A 50 -14.00 -8.81 -11.72
C THR A 50 -15.03 -9.83 -11.24
N GLY A 51 -14.61 -10.85 -10.50
CA GLY A 51 -15.46 -11.99 -10.11
C GLY A 51 -15.85 -12.90 -11.29
N ALA A 52 -15.25 -12.70 -12.46
CA ALA A 52 -15.52 -13.47 -13.66
C ALA A 52 -14.95 -14.89 -13.55
N LYS A 53 -15.64 -15.86 -14.16
CA LYS A 53 -15.23 -17.28 -14.21
C LYS A 53 -14.91 -17.74 -15.63
N THR A 54 -14.40 -16.83 -16.45
CA THR A 54 -14.06 -17.09 -17.86
C THR A 54 -12.78 -17.93 -17.95
N ARG A 55 -12.65 -18.70 -19.03
CA ARG A 55 -11.37 -19.33 -19.37
C ARG A 55 -10.56 -18.34 -20.21
N PRO A 56 -9.22 -18.34 -20.10
CA PRO A 56 -8.39 -17.56 -21.00
C PRO A 56 -8.62 -18.04 -22.43
N ASP A 57 -9.06 -17.14 -23.30
CA ASP A 57 -9.08 -17.38 -24.74
C ASP A 57 -7.77 -16.87 -25.36
N GLN A 58 -7.51 -17.30 -26.60
CA GLN A 58 -6.26 -16.98 -27.29
C GLN A 58 -6.13 -15.47 -27.58
N GLN A 59 -7.24 -14.77 -27.74
CA GLN A 59 -7.24 -13.34 -28.06
C GLN A 59 -6.91 -12.49 -26.82
N ALA A 60 -7.47 -12.84 -25.67
CA ALA A 60 -7.20 -12.22 -24.39
C ALA A 60 -5.74 -12.41 -23.97
N LEU A 61 -5.21 -13.64 -24.10
CA LEU A 61 -3.81 -13.91 -23.81
C LEU A 61 -2.89 -13.17 -24.78
N ARG A 62 -3.23 -13.10 -26.07
CA ARG A 62 -2.45 -12.36 -27.06
C ARG A 62 -2.33 -10.88 -26.69
N ALA A 63 -3.42 -10.22 -26.30
CA ALA A 63 -3.38 -8.80 -25.92
C ALA A 63 -2.40 -8.54 -24.76
N ILE A 64 -2.39 -9.45 -23.77
CA ILE A 64 -1.47 -9.38 -22.62
C ILE A 64 -0.02 -9.65 -23.06
N LEU A 65 0.21 -10.69 -23.87
CA LEU A 65 1.53 -11.04 -24.40
C LEU A 65 2.14 -9.92 -25.24
N GLU A 66 1.33 -9.22 -26.03
CA GLU A 66 1.79 -8.07 -26.81
C GLU A 66 2.29 -6.93 -25.90
N ARG A 67 1.63 -6.67 -24.75
CA ARG A 67 2.15 -5.69 -23.79
C ARG A 67 3.47 -6.16 -23.15
N LEU A 68 3.58 -7.45 -22.84
CA LEU A 68 4.84 -8.00 -22.32
C LEU A 68 5.97 -7.92 -23.37
N ALA A 69 5.65 -8.11 -24.65
CA ALA A 69 6.59 -7.97 -25.76
C ALA A 69 7.01 -6.51 -26.01
N ASP A 70 6.12 -5.55 -25.74
CA ASP A 70 6.42 -4.11 -25.76
C ASP A 70 7.34 -3.65 -24.61
N GLY A 71 7.70 -4.56 -23.69
CA GLY A 71 8.64 -4.31 -22.59
C GLY A 71 7.99 -3.92 -21.26
N TYR A 72 6.65 -3.94 -21.18
CA TYR A 72 5.96 -3.74 -19.90
C TYR A 72 6.10 -4.97 -19.00
N SER A 73 6.23 -4.72 -17.70
CA SER A 73 6.35 -5.76 -16.68
C SER A 73 5.00 -6.32 -16.24
N GLN A 74 5.00 -7.54 -15.69
CA GLN A 74 3.82 -8.15 -15.07
C GLN A 74 3.13 -7.20 -14.08
N THR A 75 3.90 -6.60 -13.18
CA THR A 75 3.38 -5.72 -12.12
C THR A 75 2.69 -4.48 -12.69
N GLU A 76 3.17 -3.93 -13.81
CA GLU A 76 2.51 -2.80 -14.47
C GLU A 76 1.16 -3.20 -15.09
N LEU A 77 1.08 -4.39 -15.69
CA LEU A 77 -0.17 -4.91 -16.23
C LEU A 77 -1.18 -5.20 -15.10
N GLU A 78 -0.74 -5.80 -14.00
CA GLU A 78 -1.55 -6.04 -12.81
C GLU A 78 -2.06 -4.73 -12.20
N LEU A 79 -1.18 -3.73 -12.08
CA LEU A 79 -1.54 -2.41 -11.56
C LEU A 79 -2.61 -1.71 -12.43
N VAL A 80 -2.50 -1.80 -13.75
CA VAL A 80 -3.53 -1.28 -14.66
C VAL A 80 -4.85 -2.03 -14.48
N ALA A 81 -4.81 -3.36 -14.33
CA ALA A 81 -6.00 -4.17 -14.11
C ALA A 81 -6.72 -3.82 -12.80
N GLU A 82 -5.98 -3.66 -11.71
CA GLU A 82 -6.52 -3.23 -10.42
C GLU A 82 -7.16 -1.85 -10.52
N HIS A 83 -6.41 -0.88 -11.04
CA HIS A 83 -6.87 0.51 -11.13
C HIS A 83 -8.14 0.65 -12.00
N ARG A 84 -8.19 -0.03 -13.14
CA ARG A 84 -9.37 0.05 -14.02
C ARG A 84 -10.55 -0.72 -13.45
N THR A 85 -10.32 -1.82 -12.75
CA THR A 85 -11.40 -2.52 -12.03
C THR A 85 -11.99 -1.61 -10.95
N ASP A 86 -11.16 -0.95 -10.13
CA ASP A 86 -11.60 0.00 -9.09
C ASP A 86 -12.53 1.09 -9.66
N GLN A 87 -12.20 1.61 -10.85
CA GLN A 87 -12.99 2.65 -11.50
C GLN A 87 -14.28 2.16 -12.17
N LEU A 88 -14.25 0.98 -12.80
CA LEU A 88 -15.27 0.59 -13.77
C LEU A 88 -16.15 -0.57 -13.32
N LEU A 89 -15.73 -1.39 -12.35
CA LEU A 89 -16.46 -2.60 -11.97
C LEU A 89 -17.89 -2.31 -11.53
N ASN A 90 -18.08 -1.20 -10.80
CA ASN A 90 -19.39 -0.79 -10.29
C ASN A 90 -20.21 0.02 -11.30
N ASN A 91 -19.70 0.23 -12.52
CA ASN A 91 -20.41 0.94 -13.58
C ASN A 91 -20.79 -0.04 -14.71
N ALA A 92 -22.05 -0.47 -14.71
CA ALA A 92 -22.56 -1.47 -15.66
C ALA A 92 -22.37 -1.09 -17.13
N GLU A 93 -22.46 0.20 -17.47
CA GLU A 93 -22.28 0.67 -18.85
C GLU A 93 -20.82 0.55 -19.31
N LEU A 94 -19.87 0.71 -18.39
CA LEU A 94 -18.43 0.71 -18.69
C LEU A 94 -17.75 -0.61 -18.34
N ALA A 95 -18.43 -1.56 -17.69
CA ALA A 95 -17.85 -2.85 -17.29
C ALA A 95 -17.25 -3.64 -18.47
N HIS A 96 -17.81 -3.50 -19.68
CA HIS A 96 -17.29 -4.13 -20.90
C HIS A 96 -15.88 -3.66 -21.28
N MET A 97 -15.45 -2.48 -20.80
CA MET A 97 -14.09 -1.96 -21.01
C MET A 97 -13.03 -2.72 -20.21
N LEU A 98 -13.43 -3.57 -19.26
CA LEU A 98 -12.55 -4.48 -18.51
C LEU A 98 -12.20 -5.75 -19.31
N ALA A 99 -12.74 -5.92 -20.52
CA ALA A 99 -12.33 -7.01 -21.38
C ALA A 99 -10.82 -6.90 -21.73
N PRO A 100 -10.03 -8.00 -21.68
CA PRO A 100 -8.58 -7.94 -21.85
C PRO A 100 -8.12 -7.25 -23.14
N ASN A 101 -8.84 -7.47 -24.24
CA ASN A 101 -8.56 -6.85 -25.54
C ASN A 101 -8.79 -5.32 -25.57
N ARG A 102 -9.60 -4.78 -24.66
CA ARG A 102 -9.81 -3.34 -24.49
C ARG A 102 -8.86 -2.76 -23.45
N LEU A 103 -8.70 -3.47 -22.34
CA LEU A 103 -7.87 -3.04 -21.22
C LEU A 103 -6.37 -2.98 -21.59
N PHE A 104 -5.89 -3.95 -22.37
CA PHE A 104 -4.50 -4.07 -22.81
C PHE A 104 -4.28 -3.61 -24.26
N ALA A 105 -5.19 -2.79 -24.79
CA ALA A 105 -5.05 -2.24 -26.14
C ALA A 105 -3.86 -1.26 -26.22
N ALA A 106 -3.09 -1.33 -27.31
CA ALA A 106 -1.83 -0.59 -27.44
C ALA A 106 -1.99 0.94 -27.40
N ASP A 107 -3.09 1.44 -27.94
CA ASP A 107 -3.42 2.86 -28.03
C ASP A 107 -3.69 3.53 -26.68
N SER A 108 -4.17 2.75 -25.70
CA SER A 108 -4.69 3.27 -24.45
C SER A 108 -3.91 2.80 -23.22
N PHE A 109 -3.21 1.66 -23.31
CA PHE A 109 -2.51 1.06 -22.18
C PHE A 109 -1.50 2.00 -21.52
N GLY A 110 -0.69 2.73 -22.31
CA GLY A 110 0.29 3.67 -21.76
C GLY A 110 -0.36 4.78 -20.92
N ALA A 111 -1.49 5.33 -21.38
CA ALA A 111 -2.25 6.33 -20.62
C ALA A 111 -2.85 5.74 -19.33
N TYR A 112 -3.36 4.50 -19.40
CA TYR A 112 -3.85 3.80 -18.21
C TYR A 112 -2.75 3.55 -17.19
N LEU A 113 -1.54 3.20 -17.63
CA LEU A 113 -0.40 2.95 -16.75
C LEU A 113 0.05 4.23 -16.04
N VAL A 114 0.10 5.37 -16.72
CA VAL A 114 0.39 6.67 -16.08
C VAL A 114 -0.64 6.98 -14.99
N ALA A 115 -1.93 6.79 -15.28
CA ALA A 115 -3.00 7.02 -14.32
C ALA A 115 -2.92 6.04 -13.13
N ALA A 116 -2.64 4.76 -13.39
CA ALA A 116 -2.55 3.72 -12.38
C ALA A 116 -1.36 3.95 -11.42
N ASN A 117 -0.21 4.41 -11.93
CA ASN A 117 0.93 4.81 -11.09
C ASN A 117 0.59 6.00 -10.17
N ALA A 118 -0.10 7.02 -10.70
CA ALA A 118 -0.53 8.15 -9.89
C ALA A 118 -1.53 7.74 -8.80
N TRP A 119 -2.43 6.82 -9.11
CA TRP A 119 -3.36 6.22 -8.15
C TRP A 119 -2.64 5.43 -7.06
N GLN A 120 -1.68 4.57 -7.43
CA GLN A 120 -0.89 3.80 -6.47
C GLN A 120 -0.13 4.69 -5.51
N LYS A 121 0.54 5.74 -6.02
CA LYS A 121 1.26 6.72 -5.20
C LYS A 121 0.35 7.36 -4.16
N LYS A 122 -0.87 7.74 -4.55
CA LYS A 122 -1.86 8.31 -3.62
C LYS A 122 -2.30 7.31 -2.56
N ARG A 123 -2.51 6.04 -2.93
CA ARG A 123 -2.86 4.97 -1.97
C ARG A 123 -1.76 4.74 -0.95
N THR A 124 -0.50 4.68 -1.38
CA THR A 124 0.65 4.53 -0.48
C THR A 124 0.75 5.70 0.50
N GLN A 125 0.68 6.94 0.02
CA GLN A 125 0.70 8.12 0.89
C GLN A 125 -0.45 8.13 1.89
N GLN A 126 -1.64 7.71 1.48
CA GLN A 126 -2.78 7.63 2.39
C GLN A 126 -2.56 6.54 3.45
N ALA A 127 -2.02 5.37 3.07
CA ALA A 127 -1.70 4.31 3.99
C ALA A 127 -0.64 4.73 5.02
N GLU A 128 0.42 5.43 4.59
CA GLU A 128 1.45 5.98 5.47
C GLU A 128 0.86 7.00 6.47
N ARG A 129 -0.04 7.87 6.02
CA ARG A 129 -0.73 8.83 6.91
C ARG A 129 -1.59 8.12 7.93
N VAL A 130 -2.35 7.10 7.53
CA VAL A 130 -3.19 6.31 8.46
C VAL A 130 -2.31 5.56 9.45
N ALA A 131 -1.20 4.97 9.00
CA ALA A 131 -0.24 4.30 9.87
C ALA A 131 0.39 5.28 10.88
N ALA A 132 0.73 6.50 10.46
CA ALA A 132 1.26 7.53 11.35
C ALA A 132 0.24 7.97 12.41
N VAL A 133 -1.04 8.08 12.05
CA VAL A 133 -2.12 8.38 13.02
C VAL A 133 -2.31 7.24 14.00
N GLU A 134 -2.31 5.99 13.54
CA GLU A 134 -2.46 4.82 14.42
C GLU A 134 -1.24 4.65 15.33
N GLN A 135 -0.03 4.95 14.85
CA GLN A 135 1.18 4.97 15.68
C GLN A 135 1.07 6.03 16.79
N GLN A 136 0.60 7.24 16.48
CA GLN A 136 0.34 8.27 17.50
C GLN A 136 -0.74 7.85 18.51
N ARG A 137 -1.70 7.00 18.11
CA ARG A 137 -2.74 6.48 19.02
C ARG A 137 -2.21 5.38 19.95
N GLN A 138 -1.24 4.59 19.46
CA GLN A 138 -0.63 3.50 20.21
C GLN A 138 0.53 3.96 21.09
N GLU A 139 1.15 5.10 20.78
CA GLU A 139 1.98 5.80 21.73
C GLU A 139 1.14 6.09 22.97
N PRO A 140 1.58 5.67 24.18
CA PRO A 140 0.85 6.00 25.39
C PRO A 140 0.62 7.51 25.39
N PRO A 141 -0.60 7.99 25.74
CA PRO A 141 -0.80 9.41 25.92
C PRO A 141 0.32 9.87 26.82
N ALA A 142 1.11 10.82 26.34
CA ALA A 142 2.33 11.26 26.98
C ALA A 142 1.94 12.02 28.27
N GLY A 143 1.47 11.26 29.24
CA GLY A 143 0.79 11.66 30.47
C GLY A 143 1.29 10.88 31.66
N ASP A 144 2.36 10.10 31.49
CA ASP A 144 3.25 9.69 32.57
C ASP A 144 4.67 9.67 31.99
N VAL A 145 5.22 10.86 31.71
CA VAL A 145 6.67 10.99 31.63
C VAL A 145 7.15 10.88 33.08
N PRO A 146 7.96 9.86 33.46
CA PRO A 146 8.40 9.72 34.84
C PRO A 146 9.09 11.00 35.30
N GLY A 147 8.51 11.68 36.28
CA GLY A 147 9.06 12.88 36.92
C GLY A 147 8.49 14.24 36.50
N ILE A 148 7.43 14.32 35.69
CA ILE A 148 6.70 15.58 35.49
C ILE A 148 5.43 15.57 36.33
N ASP A 149 5.33 16.47 37.30
CA ASP A 149 4.07 16.72 38.01
C ASP A 149 3.24 17.76 37.25
N PHE A 150 2.31 17.26 36.43
CA PHE A 150 1.52 18.10 35.54
C PHE A 150 0.51 18.98 36.27
N ASP A 151 -0.06 18.47 37.36
CA ASP A 151 -1.12 19.17 38.08
C ASP A 151 -0.50 20.23 39.00
N ASP A 152 0.63 19.95 39.66
CA ASP A 152 1.41 20.96 40.39
C ASP A 152 1.86 22.10 39.47
N ALA A 153 2.44 21.78 38.30
CA ALA A 153 2.85 22.80 37.35
C ALA A 153 1.67 23.64 36.82
N PHE A 154 0.47 23.04 36.68
CA PHE A 154 -0.74 23.78 36.30
C PHE A 154 -1.13 24.76 37.40
N ASP A 155 -1.26 24.27 38.63
CA ASP A 155 -1.69 25.09 39.77
C ASP A 155 -0.71 26.24 39.99
N ARG A 156 0.58 25.92 40.07
CA ARG A 156 1.64 26.90 40.29
C ARG A 156 1.68 28.00 39.23
N LEU A 157 1.64 27.64 37.94
CA LEU A 157 1.85 28.61 36.84
C LEU A 157 0.59 29.34 36.40
N LEU A 158 -0.57 28.69 36.50
CA LEU A 158 -1.81 29.18 35.89
C LEU A 158 -2.87 29.56 36.93
N VAL A 159 -2.82 28.99 38.13
CA VAL A 159 -3.71 29.36 39.24
C VAL A 159 -3.01 30.35 40.19
N GLU A 160 -1.78 30.03 40.62
CA GLU A 160 -1.02 30.83 41.59
C GLU A 160 -0.17 31.92 40.93
N GLY A 161 0.10 31.80 39.63
CA GLY A 161 0.84 32.81 38.85
C GLY A 161 2.34 32.89 39.16
N LEU A 162 2.92 31.80 39.66
CA LEU A 162 4.35 31.69 39.94
C LEU A 162 5.18 31.54 38.65
N PRO A 163 6.48 31.88 38.67
CA PRO A 163 7.32 31.85 37.46
C PRO A 163 7.70 30.42 37.05
N PRO A 164 7.93 30.14 35.75
CA PRO A 164 8.38 28.83 35.27
C PRO A 164 9.76 28.45 35.80
N GLU A 165 9.93 27.21 36.22
CA GLU A 165 11.16 26.68 36.83
C GLU A 165 12.17 26.18 35.80
N ASN A 166 11.68 25.78 34.62
CA ASN A 166 12.51 25.25 33.56
C ASN A 166 12.10 25.78 32.17
N PRO A 167 12.97 25.63 31.14
CA PRO A 167 12.67 26.11 29.79
C PRO A 167 11.43 25.49 29.15
N ALA A 168 11.09 24.24 29.51
CA ALA A 168 9.92 23.55 28.97
C ALA A 168 8.62 24.17 29.49
N GLU A 169 8.52 24.37 30.81
CA GLU A 169 7.41 25.10 31.43
C GLU A 169 7.26 26.51 30.89
N LYS A 170 8.38 27.23 30.70
CA LYS A 170 8.35 28.58 30.12
C LYS A 170 7.74 28.56 28.72
N SER A 171 8.11 27.59 27.88
CA SER A 171 7.56 27.44 26.53
C SER A 171 6.07 27.05 26.56
N ALA A 172 5.67 26.16 27.48
CA ALA A 172 4.27 25.74 27.64
C ALA A 172 3.39 26.89 28.14
N TRP A 173 3.85 27.61 29.15
CA TRP A 173 3.17 28.78 29.71
C TRP A 173 3.00 29.89 28.66
N GLN A 174 4.04 30.21 27.88
CA GLN A 174 3.93 31.17 26.78
C GLN A 174 2.94 30.73 25.69
N HIS A 175 2.83 29.43 25.43
CA HIS A 175 1.82 28.90 24.51
C HIS A 175 0.41 29.19 25.02
N VAL A 176 0.13 28.88 26.28
CA VAL A 176 -1.17 29.15 26.91
C VAL A 176 -1.48 30.64 26.95
N GLN A 177 -0.51 31.49 27.29
CA GLN A 177 -0.68 32.96 27.28
C GLN A 177 -1.05 33.50 25.90
N LYS A 178 -0.54 32.88 24.82
CA LYS A 178 -0.78 33.32 23.45
C LYS A 178 -2.09 32.80 22.86
N TYR A 179 -2.43 31.55 23.13
CA TYR A 179 -3.53 30.85 22.47
C TYR A 179 -4.73 30.57 23.38
N GLY A 180 -4.55 30.69 24.69
CA GLY A 180 -5.53 30.26 25.69
C GLY A 180 -5.73 28.74 25.70
N PHE A 181 -6.62 28.29 26.58
CA PHE A 181 -7.19 26.94 26.51
C PHE A 181 -8.43 26.96 25.62
N SER A 182 -8.65 25.88 24.89
CA SER A 182 -9.87 25.69 24.09
C SER A 182 -11.03 25.17 24.96
N ALA A 183 -10.70 24.41 26.01
CA ALA A 183 -11.63 23.97 27.04
C ALA A 183 -12.22 25.13 27.83
N LYS A 184 -13.49 24.98 28.22
CA LYS A 184 -14.24 25.96 29.01
C LYS A 184 -14.33 25.61 30.49
N ASP A 185 -14.02 24.36 30.83
CA ASP A 185 -13.96 23.80 32.16
C ASP A 185 -12.51 23.51 32.56
N GLU A 186 -12.25 23.54 33.86
CA GLU A 186 -10.91 23.35 34.40
C GLU A 186 -10.35 21.94 34.13
N ASP A 187 -11.19 20.91 34.22
CA ASP A 187 -10.79 19.53 33.89
C ASP A 187 -10.33 19.40 32.43
N GLY A 188 -11.01 20.07 31.51
CA GLY A 188 -10.59 20.20 30.12
C GLY A 188 -9.28 20.96 29.97
N ALA A 189 -9.12 22.08 30.68
CA ALA A 189 -7.89 22.87 30.66
C ALA A 189 -6.68 22.07 31.20
N ARG A 190 -6.86 21.28 32.26
CA ARG A 190 -5.83 20.39 32.82
C ARG A 190 -5.43 19.29 31.82
N ARG A 191 -6.39 18.70 31.10
CA ARG A 191 -6.09 17.75 30.02
C ARG A 191 -5.30 18.38 28.86
N GLU A 192 -5.68 19.58 28.44
CA GLU A 192 -4.96 20.33 27.41
C GLU A 192 -3.55 20.71 27.88
N TRP A 193 -3.41 21.15 29.14
CA TRP A 193 -2.14 21.50 29.75
C TRP A 193 -1.15 20.33 29.73
N ARG A 194 -1.58 19.12 30.11
CA ARG A 194 -0.74 17.92 30.03
C ARG A 194 -0.14 17.74 28.64
N VAL A 195 -0.95 17.90 27.59
CA VAL A 195 -0.48 17.78 26.19
C VAL A 195 0.50 18.90 25.82
N ILE A 196 0.22 20.14 26.21
CA ILE A 196 1.09 21.30 25.92
C ILE A 196 2.44 21.14 26.63
N LEU A 197 2.42 20.80 27.92
CA LEU A 197 3.62 20.66 28.73
C LEU A 197 4.48 19.50 28.23
N THR A 198 3.90 18.34 27.95
CA THR A 198 4.66 17.20 27.42
C THR A 198 5.33 17.52 26.08
N ARG A 199 4.64 18.23 25.18
CA ARG A 199 5.23 18.68 23.91
C ARG A 199 6.39 19.64 24.13
N ALA A 200 6.29 20.53 25.11
CA ALA A 200 7.38 21.44 25.45
C ALA A 200 8.61 20.68 25.97
N TYR A 201 8.43 19.69 26.85
CA TYR A 201 9.52 18.85 27.35
C TYR A 201 10.16 17.99 26.26
N ALA A 202 9.37 17.42 25.35
CA ALA A 202 9.90 16.67 24.21
C ALA A 202 10.75 17.57 23.30
N LYS A 203 10.29 18.81 23.07
CA LYS A 203 11.01 19.80 22.27
C LYS A 203 12.31 20.27 22.92
N THR A 204 12.34 20.46 24.24
CA THR A 204 13.58 20.84 24.94
C THR A 204 14.60 19.71 24.99
N ARG A 205 14.16 18.45 25.10
CA ARG A 205 15.08 17.28 25.06
C ARG A 205 15.69 17.04 23.67
N GLY A 206 14.96 17.34 22.60
CA GLY A 206 15.46 17.22 21.23
C GLY A 206 16.42 18.33 20.77
N VAL A 207 16.72 19.32 21.63
CA VAL A 207 17.61 20.46 21.32
C VAL A 207 19.03 20.27 21.89
N GLU A 208 19.25 19.27 22.76
CA GLU A 208 20.57 18.92 23.31
C GLU A 208 21.23 17.69 22.64
N ALA A 209 20.75 17.25 21.47
CA ALA A 209 21.33 16.14 20.70
C ALA A 209 22.00 16.60 19.40
#